data_AF-F9VE60-F1
#
_entry.id   AF-F9VE60-F1
#
_cell.length_a   1.000
_cell.length_b   1.000
_cell.length_c   1.000
_cell.angle_alpha   90.00
_cell.angle_beta   90.00
_cell.angle_gamma   90.00
#
_symmetry.space_group_name_H-M   'P 1'
#
loop_
_entity.id
_entity.type
_entity.pdbx_description
1 polymer ?
#
loop_
_entity_poly.entity_id
_entity_poly.type
_entity_poly.pdbx_seq_one_letter_code
_entity_poly.pdbx_strand_id
1 'polypeptide(L)'
;MKFSFNLQKMPVTQQQKGIGYRNGKISFYNRKGTENKELVNALKRNAPSKPYDKDVPLQLTVTFWNAIKQKKKWWQFKTTRPDLDNLMKNLQDYMTKLGYYTDDSQIVVLIAKKYYLDKNQIDIEIEEASDDGF
;
A
#
# COMPACT_ATOMS: atom_id res chain seq x y z
N MET A 1 -10.91 -8.07 -8.61
CA MET A 1 -9.51 -8.12 -9.11
C MET A 1 -8.60 -8.63 -8.00
N LYS A 2 -7.70 -9.58 -8.29
CA LYS A 2 -6.73 -10.10 -7.32
C LYS A 2 -5.37 -10.29 -7.99
N PHE A 3 -4.30 -9.82 -7.36
CA PHE A 3 -2.94 -9.96 -7.87
C PHE A 3 -1.91 -9.92 -6.74
N SER A 4 -0.72 -10.43 -7.03
CA SER A 4 0.41 -10.40 -6.11
C SER A 4 1.71 -10.10 -6.83
N PHE A 5 2.66 -9.51 -6.11
CA PHE A 5 3.99 -9.24 -6.64
C PHE A 5 5.03 -9.29 -5.54
N ASN A 6 6.23 -9.72 -5.92
CA ASN A 6 7.38 -9.73 -5.02
C ASN A 6 8.09 -8.37 -5.07
N LEU A 7 8.73 -8.02 -3.96
CA LEU A 7 9.61 -6.87 -3.87
C LEU A 7 10.99 -7.31 -3.38
N GLN A 8 12.05 -6.64 -3.79
CA GLN A 8 13.36 -6.82 -3.19
C GLN A 8 13.33 -6.29 -1.75
N LYS A 9 12.67 -5.16 -1.53
CA LYS A 9 12.53 -4.54 -0.20
C LYS A 9 11.10 -4.06 0.03
N MET A 10 10.55 -4.38 1.19
CA MET A 10 9.25 -3.84 1.60
C MET A 10 9.30 -2.31 1.67
N PRO A 11 8.23 -1.62 1.26
CA PRO A 11 8.14 -0.17 1.43
C PRO A 11 8.40 0.18 2.89
N VAL A 12 9.43 1.00 3.09
CA VAL A 12 9.67 1.64 4.38
C VAL A 12 8.88 2.94 4.42
N THR A 13 8.56 3.40 5.61
CA THR A 13 7.98 4.72 5.83
C THR A 13 8.78 5.76 5.04
N GLN A 14 8.07 6.63 4.31
CA GLN A 14 8.67 7.89 3.91
C GLN A 14 9.12 8.55 5.22
N GLN A 15 10.43 8.75 5.40
CA GLN A 15 10.88 9.61 6.48
C GLN A 15 10.11 10.93 6.35
N GLN A 16 9.55 11.39 7.46
CA GLN A 16 8.73 12.59 7.55
C GLN A 16 9.30 13.71 6.68
N LYS A 17 8.40 14.41 5.98
CA LYS A 17 8.73 15.66 5.28
C LYS A 17 9.66 16.48 6.16
N GLY A 18 10.84 16.81 5.66
CA GLY A 18 11.75 17.67 6.39
C GLY A 18 11.06 19.02 6.59
N ILE A 19 11.13 19.56 7.80
CA ILE A 19 10.76 20.94 8.06
C ILE A 19 11.97 21.79 7.68
N GLY A 20 11.81 22.63 6.68
CA GLY A 20 12.78 23.66 6.31
C GLY A 20 12.18 25.04 6.49
N TYR A 21 13.02 26.06 6.57
CA TYR A 21 12.59 27.46 6.52
C TYR A 21 12.99 28.05 5.18
N ARG A 22 12.02 28.60 4.44
CA ARG A 22 12.26 29.30 3.17
C ARG A 22 11.54 30.65 3.24
N ASN A 23 12.29 31.75 3.11
CA ASN A 23 11.79 33.12 3.26
C ASN A 23 10.93 33.34 4.51
N GLY A 24 11.39 32.87 5.67
CA GLY A 24 10.69 33.06 6.95
C GLY A 24 9.40 32.24 7.13
N LYS A 25 9.00 31.41 6.16
CA LYS A 25 7.86 30.49 6.27
C LYS A 25 8.31 29.04 6.39
N ILE A 26 7.57 28.28 7.20
CA ILE A 26 7.72 26.84 7.34
C ILE A 26 7.43 26.19 5.99
N SER A 27 8.41 25.47 5.45
CA SER A 27 8.33 24.76 4.17
C SER A 27 8.53 23.27 4.42
N PHE A 28 7.54 22.48 4.05
CA PHE A 28 7.64 21.02 4.07
C PHE A 28 8.26 20.54 2.75
N TYR A 29 9.32 19.74 2.81
CA TYR A 29 9.92 19.13 1.62
C TYR A 29 10.07 17.61 1.76
N ASN A 30 9.90 16.90 0.65
CA ASN A 30 10.19 15.46 0.61
C ASN A 30 11.71 15.27 0.57
N ARG A 31 12.27 14.50 1.52
CA ARG A 31 13.69 14.10 1.46
C ARG A 31 13.90 13.15 0.27
N LYS A 32 14.92 13.42 -0.56
CA LYS A 32 15.29 12.59 -1.73
C LYS A 32 15.53 11.13 -1.31
N GLY A 33 15.09 10.17 -2.13
CA GLY A 33 15.29 8.72 -1.90
C GLY A 33 14.07 7.96 -1.33
N THR A 34 12.89 8.58 -1.33
CA THR A 34 11.65 8.06 -0.74
C THR A 34 10.67 7.41 -1.73
N GLU A 35 10.99 7.43 -3.03
CA GLU A 35 10.16 6.81 -4.06
C GLU A 35 10.46 5.30 -4.17
N ASN A 36 9.48 4.48 -3.81
CA ASN A 36 9.59 3.03 -3.98
C ASN A 36 9.27 2.66 -5.44
N LYS A 37 10.23 2.91 -6.35
CA LYS A 37 10.09 2.66 -7.80
C LYS A 37 9.68 1.22 -8.11
N GLU A 38 10.15 0.26 -7.33
CA GLU A 38 9.81 -1.14 -7.49
C GLU A 38 8.32 -1.38 -7.24
N LEU A 39 7.79 -0.83 -6.15
CA LEU A 39 6.36 -0.87 -5.83
C LEU A 39 5.53 -0.20 -6.93
N VAL A 40 5.90 1.02 -7.35
CA VAL A 40 5.16 1.74 -8.40
C VAL A 40 5.13 0.96 -9.71
N ASN A 41 6.26 0.39 -10.12
CA ASN A 41 6.35 -0.41 -11.34
C ASN A 41 5.52 -1.69 -11.25
N ALA A 42 5.55 -2.37 -10.10
CA ALA A 42 4.78 -3.58 -9.87
C ALA A 42 3.27 -3.29 -9.92
N LEU A 43 2.82 -2.20 -9.28
CA LEU A 43 1.44 -1.75 -9.37
C LEU A 43 1.08 -1.37 -10.81
N LYS A 44 1.89 -0.58 -11.50
CA LYS A 44 1.62 -0.17 -12.88
C LYS A 44 1.42 -1.36 -13.83
N ARG A 45 2.21 -2.44 -13.66
CA ARG A 45 2.08 -3.67 -14.46
C ARG A 45 0.78 -4.42 -14.22
N ASN A 46 0.22 -4.28 -13.01
CA ASN A 46 -1.02 -4.92 -12.61
C ASN A 46 -2.19 -3.92 -12.61
N ALA A 47 -2.03 -2.69 -13.07
CA ALA A 47 -3.13 -1.73 -13.07
C ALA A 47 -4.22 -2.19 -14.06
N PRO A 48 -5.50 -2.03 -13.72
CA PRO A 48 -6.58 -2.36 -14.64
C PRO A 48 -6.54 -1.42 -15.86
N SER A 49 -7.10 -1.87 -16.99
CA SER A 49 -7.15 -1.06 -18.22
C SER A 49 -8.06 0.16 -18.09
N LYS A 50 -9.07 0.06 -17.23
CA LYS A 50 -9.99 1.14 -16.84
C LYS A 50 -10.15 1.12 -15.31
N PRO A 51 -10.20 2.29 -14.65
CA PRO A 51 -10.53 2.36 -13.24
C PRO A 51 -11.92 1.79 -12.95
N TYR A 52 -12.16 1.36 -11.71
CA TYR A 52 -13.51 1.11 -11.22
C TYR A 52 -14.38 2.37 -11.33
N ASP A 53 -15.65 2.18 -11.70
CA ASP A 53 -16.63 3.25 -11.84
C ASP A 53 -16.83 3.99 -10.53
N LYS A 54 -16.97 5.33 -10.58
CA LYS A 54 -16.94 6.21 -9.41
C LYS A 54 -17.94 5.85 -8.30
N ASP A 55 -19.12 5.36 -8.68
CA ASP A 55 -20.23 5.12 -7.75
C ASP A 55 -20.25 3.67 -7.21
N VAL A 56 -19.21 2.88 -7.50
CA VAL A 56 -19.08 1.51 -7.02
C VAL A 56 -18.33 1.50 -5.68
N PRO A 57 -18.95 0.98 -4.58
CA PRO A 57 -18.26 0.79 -3.32
C PRO A 57 -17.31 -0.41 -3.42
N LEU A 58 -16.09 -0.25 -2.91
CA LEU A 58 -15.02 -1.23 -3.04
C LEU A 58 -14.51 -1.69 -1.67
N GLN A 59 -14.21 -2.98 -1.60
CA GLN A 59 -13.41 -3.58 -0.55
C GLN A 59 -11.96 -3.75 -1.04
N LEU A 60 -11.02 -3.20 -0.28
CA LEU A 60 -9.58 -3.36 -0.51
C LEU A 60 -8.98 -4.26 0.59
N THR A 61 -8.51 -5.44 0.19
CA THR A 61 -7.76 -6.35 1.06
C THR A 61 -6.29 -6.36 0.65
N VAL A 62 -5.40 -6.09 1.61
CA VAL A 62 -3.95 -6.04 1.39
C VAL A 62 -3.24 -6.88 2.44
N THR A 63 -2.41 -7.81 1.96
CA THR A 63 -1.52 -8.59 2.83
C THR A 63 -0.05 -8.30 2.51
N PHE A 64 0.67 -7.79 3.50
CA PHE A 64 2.10 -7.51 3.45
C PHE A 64 2.89 -8.69 4.01
N TRP A 65 3.52 -9.48 3.14
CA TRP A 65 4.44 -10.55 3.51
C TRP A 65 5.86 -10.01 3.63
N ASN A 66 6.45 -10.13 4.81
CA ASN A 66 7.77 -9.57 5.12
C ASN A 66 8.79 -10.69 5.27
N ALA A 67 9.86 -10.64 4.47
CA ALA A 67 10.90 -11.66 4.47
C ALA A 67 11.62 -11.75 5.82
N ILE A 68 11.73 -12.97 6.35
CA ILE A 68 12.60 -13.30 7.48
C ILE A 68 13.25 -14.67 7.27
N LYS A 69 14.51 -14.82 7.67
CA LYS A 69 15.23 -16.10 7.59
C LYS A 69 14.69 -17.17 8.54
N GLN A 70 14.01 -16.77 9.61
CA GLN A 70 13.53 -17.65 10.67
C GLN A 70 12.23 -18.37 10.24
N LYS A 71 12.35 -19.57 9.65
CA LYS A 71 11.22 -20.37 9.18
C LYS A 71 10.10 -20.56 10.22
N LYS A 72 10.48 -20.73 11.49
CA LYS A 72 9.53 -20.88 12.60
C LYS A 72 8.58 -19.70 12.80
N LYS A 73 8.89 -18.52 12.23
CA LYS A 73 8.05 -17.31 12.32
C LYS A 73 7.20 -17.08 11.07
N TRP A 74 7.38 -17.85 10.00
CA TRP A 74 6.58 -17.69 8.79
C TRP A 74 5.10 -17.89 9.10
N TRP A 75 4.24 -17.18 8.37
CA TRP A 75 2.79 -17.15 8.56
C TRP A 75 2.31 -16.54 9.89
N GLN A 76 3.22 -16.08 10.75
CA GLN A 76 2.88 -15.36 11.96
C GLN A 76 2.76 -13.87 11.69
N PHE A 77 1.87 -13.20 12.43
CA PHE A 77 1.74 -11.76 12.39
C PHE A 77 3.06 -11.07 12.70
N LYS A 78 3.42 -10.10 11.86
CA LYS A 78 4.53 -9.21 12.14
C LYS A 78 4.05 -8.13 13.11
N THR A 79 4.64 -8.04 14.29
CA THR A 79 4.29 -7.01 15.29
C THR A 79 5.23 -5.81 15.27
N THR A 80 6.38 -5.92 14.60
CA THR A 80 7.39 -4.84 14.55
C THR A 80 7.06 -3.77 13.48
N ARG A 81 7.65 -2.58 13.61
CA ARG A 81 7.57 -1.49 12.61
C ARG A 81 7.99 -1.93 11.20
N PRO A 82 7.51 -1.28 10.13
CA PRO A 82 6.56 -0.16 10.10
C PRO A 82 5.12 -0.58 10.43
N ASP A 83 4.28 0.39 10.77
CA ASP A 83 2.85 0.21 11.08
C ASP A 83 2.02 0.04 9.80
N LEU A 84 0.83 -0.57 9.92
CA LEU A 84 -0.01 -0.87 8.75
C LEU A 84 -0.48 0.41 8.05
N ASP A 85 -0.91 1.43 8.80
CA ASP A 85 -1.39 2.69 8.22
C ASP A 85 -0.34 3.37 7.34
N ASN A 86 0.93 3.28 7.75
CA ASN A 86 2.05 3.83 6.98
C ASN A 86 2.31 3.05 5.68
N LEU A 87 2.15 1.73 5.72
CA LEU A 87 2.28 0.88 4.53
C LEU A 87 1.12 1.14 3.57
N MET A 88 -0.09 1.23 4.11
CA MET A 88 -1.32 1.47 3.35
C MET A 88 -1.37 2.84 2.69
N LYS A 89 -0.98 3.91 3.40
CA LYS A 89 -1.03 5.27 2.86
C LYS A 89 -0.23 5.41 1.56
N ASN A 90 1.02 4.92 1.55
CA ASN A 90 1.83 4.96 0.34
C ASN A 90 1.24 4.09 -0.78
N LEU A 91 0.70 2.92 -0.43
CA LEU A 91 0.12 1.99 -1.39
C LEU A 91 -1.12 2.60 -2.07
N GLN A 92 -2.06 3.11 -1.29
CA GLN A 92 -3.29 3.75 -1.78
C GLN A 92 -2.96 5.00 -2.61
N ASP A 93 -2.03 5.86 -2.17
CA ASP A 93 -1.57 7.02 -2.96
C ASP A 93 -1.11 6.64 -4.38
N TYR A 94 -0.41 5.51 -4.52
CA TYR A 94 0.01 5.02 -5.83
C TYR A 94 -1.13 4.36 -6.61
N MET A 95 -2.00 3.61 -5.94
CA MET A 95 -3.15 2.95 -6.58
C MET A 95 -4.14 3.98 -7.16
N THR A 96 -4.43 5.06 -6.42
CA THR A 96 -5.24 6.18 -6.91
C THR A 96 -4.59 6.82 -8.15
N LYS A 97 -3.29 7.13 -8.10
CA LYS A 97 -2.56 7.74 -9.24
C LYS A 97 -2.47 6.83 -10.47
N LEU A 98 -2.48 5.52 -10.25
CA LEU A 98 -2.41 4.52 -11.33
C LEU A 98 -3.80 4.15 -11.88
N GLY A 99 -4.88 4.76 -11.36
CA GLY A 99 -6.23 4.57 -11.87
C GLY A 99 -6.78 3.18 -11.56
N TYR A 100 -6.48 2.62 -10.38
CA TYR A 100 -7.18 1.42 -9.92
C TYR A 100 -8.67 1.73 -9.72
N TYR A 101 -8.96 2.84 -9.06
CA TYR A 101 -10.29 3.38 -8.81
C TYR A 101 -10.26 4.89 -9.08
N THR A 102 -11.43 5.52 -9.23
CA THR A 102 -11.52 6.94 -9.57
C THR A 102 -11.10 7.82 -8.39
N ASP A 103 -11.50 7.43 -7.17
CA ASP A 103 -11.20 8.16 -5.93
C ASP A 103 -11.02 7.18 -4.75
N ASP A 104 -10.16 7.50 -3.78
CA ASP A 104 -9.97 6.66 -2.60
C ASP A 104 -11.19 6.62 -1.69
N SER A 105 -12.13 7.57 -1.85
CA SER A 105 -13.46 7.53 -1.22
C SER A 105 -14.28 6.31 -1.59
N GLN A 106 -13.95 5.60 -2.68
CA GLN A 106 -14.63 4.38 -3.08
C GLN A 106 -14.29 3.19 -2.18
N ILE A 107 -13.16 3.23 -1.47
CA ILE A 107 -12.75 2.15 -0.58
C ILE A 107 -13.55 2.24 0.72
N VAL A 108 -14.66 1.52 0.80
CA VAL A 108 -15.57 1.51 1.96
C VAL A 108 -15.18 0.43 2.98
N VAL A 109 -14.49 -0.63 2.55
CA VAL A 109 -13.93 -1.65 3.45
C VAL A 109 -12.43 -1.76 3.21
N LEU A 110 -11.65 -1.67 4.28
CA LEU A 110 -10.19 -1.78 4.24
C LEU A 110 -9.70 -2.87 5.18
N ILE A 111 -9.11 -3.94 4.62
CA ILE A 111 -8.51 -5.04 5.38
C ILE A 111 -7.01 -5.03 5.13
N ALA A 112 -6.22 -4.63 6.13
CA ALA A 112 -4.77 -4.60 6.04
C ALA A 112 -4.14 -5.60 7.03
N LYS A 113 -3.26 -6.48 6.54
CA LYS A 113 -2.58 -7.51 7.35
C LYS A 113 -1.08 -7.51 7.07
N LYS A 114 -0.26 -7.81 8.07
CA LYS A 114 1.19 -8.01 7.89
C LYS A 114 1.67 -9.29 8.56
N TYR A 115 2.37 -10.11 7.80
CA TYR A 115 2.91 -11.40 8.23
C TYR A 115 4.40 -11.50 7.92
N TYR A 116 5.05 -12.49 8.50
CA TYR A 116 6.37 -12.93 8.07
C TYR A 116 6.27 -14.05 7.01
N LEU A 117 7.21 -14.05 6.07
CA LEU A 117 7.36 -15.09 5.04
C LEU A 117 8.84 -15.28 4.67
N ASP A 118 9.13 -16.15 3.72
CA ASP A 118 10.46 -16.35 3.14
C ASP A 118 10.90 -15.21 2.19
N LYS A 119 9.94 -14.51 1.60
CA LYS A 119 10.13 -13.41 0.65
C LYS A 119 9.25 -12.21 0.97
N ASN A 120 9.63 -11.05 0.43
CA ASN A 120 8.83 -9.84 0.49
C ASN A 120 7.80 -9.90 -0.65
N GLN A 121 6.53 -9.87 -0.30
CA GLN A 121 5.42 -9.96 -1.25
C GLN A 121 4.26 -9.10 -0.76
N ILE A 122 3.52 -8.52 -1.70
CA ILE A 122 2.26 -7.83 -1.40
C ILE A 122 1.17 -8.52 -2.20
N ASP A 123 0.13 -8.94 -1.51
CA ASP A 123 -1.10 -9.45 -2.12
C ASP A 123 -2.17 -8.37 -2.02
N ILE A 124 -2.83 -8.09 -3.14
CA ILE A 124 -3.87 -7.07 -3.25
C ILE A 124 -5.09 -7.70 -3.89
N GLU A 125 -6.23 -7.45 -3.26
CA GLU A 125 -7.54 -7.86 -3.72
C GLU A 125 -8.48 -6.66 -3.62
N ILE A 126 -9.12 -6.34 -4.74
CA ILE A 126 -10.13 -5.30 -4.85
C ILE A 126 -11.39 -5.96 -5.36
N GLU A 127 -12.48 -5.82 -4.64
CA GLU A 127 -13.78 -6.35 -5.03
C GLU A 127 -14.87 -5.32 -4.74
N GLU A 128 -16.02 -5.46 -5.39
CA GLU A 128 -17.18 -4.66 -5.04
C GLU A 128 -17.61 -5.05 -3.63
N ALA A 129 -17.83 -4.06 -2.78
CA ALA A 129 -18.27 -4.31 -1.43
C ALA A 129 -19.73 -4.75 -1.45
N SER A 130 -20.04 -5.87 -0.79
CA SER A 130 -21.41 -6.26 -0.49
C SER A 130 -21.89 -5.45 0.71
N ASP A 131 -23.06 -4.81 0.57
CA ASP A 131 -23.76 -4.23 1.70
C ASP A 131 -24.54 -5.36 2.39
N ASP A 132 -23.87 -6.02 3.34
CA ASP A 132 -24.48 -7.11 4.10
C ASP A 132 -25.30 -6.57 5.29
N GLY A 133 -25.41 -5.24 5.47
CA GLY A 133 -26.34 -4.61 6.41
C GLY A 133 -26.15 -4.94 7.88
N PHE A 134 -24.96 -5.40 8.30
CA PHE A 134 -24.63 -5.77 9.68
C PHE A 134 -23.88 -4.67 10.43
#